data_AF-A0A8H2ZYL0-F1
#
_entry.id   AF-A0A8H2ZYL0-F1
#
_cell.length_a   1.000
_cell.length_b   1.000
_cell.length_c   1.000
_cell.angle_alpha   90.00
_cell.angle_beta   90.00
_cell.angle_gamma   90.00
#
_symmetry.space_group_name_H-M   'P 1'
#
loop_
_entity.id
_entity.type
_entity.pdbx_description
1 polymer ?
#
loop_
_entity_poly.entity_id
_entity_poly.type
_entity_poly.pdbx_seq_one_letter_code
_entity_poly.pdbx_strand_id
1 'polypeptide(L)'
;MSQQVFPTELVQCIGEYLDDSLTLASLCLVDKQTLSLITPLLYASVHITTPRAILSFCNAILQSSRDLGRYLKVVHVAPPNPTDVVFSSLIEAVHLALHKAPNLKDLSLHIDTPNTLILFRRGWAPFTLRRLASFCTIKPHFLFDFLFSQPSIQDLTIYEPCPRDKYPRHSIRSLPQDILPNLTSLRADPLTIHAFVPGRPISHIDSGHAIFMPATTHLLCDALKSSTAPNGIQSILACVSVTRFWTGASEFITRLEGVCGGSLREMIISMPELSVGMTELHNHAPLVEVLAASLVGFTHLEHFEFRDKGIEIITPDILVDGLDKAGTLAFWKAQIRSLKSVKLFGVSLI
;
A
#
# COMPACT_ATOMS: atom_id res chain seq x y z
N MET A 1 29.91 -33.13 -34.27
CA MET A 1 29.49 -33.32 -32.86
C MET A 1 28.17 -32.60 -32.68
N SER A 2 27.08 -33.32 -32.43
CA SER A 2 25.77 -32.71 -32.18
C SER A 2 25.80 -32.02 -30.81
N GLN A 3 25.71 -30.69 -30.78
CA GLN A 3 25.45 -29.97 -29.54
C GLN A 3 24.11 -30.46 -29.00
N GLN A 4 24.11 -31.02 -27.79
CA GLN A 4 22.86 -31.29 -27.07
C GLN A 4 22.17 -29.95 -26.84
N VAL A 5 21.08 -29.71 -27.58
CA VAL A 5 20.27 -28.51 -27.42
C VAL A 5 19.49 -28.66 -26.13
N PHE A 6 19.74 -27.78 -25.17
CA PHE A 6 18.97 -27.75 -23.94
C PHE A 6 17.52 -27.28 -24.26
N PRO A 7 16.48 -28.01 -23.83
CA PRO A 7 15.09 -27.66 -24.17
C PRO A 7 14.71 -26.24 -23.74
N THR A 8 14.06 -25.50 -24.63
CA THR A 8 13.67 -24.11 -24.40
C THR A 8 12.70 -23.93 -23.25
N GLU A 9 11.83 -24.91 -23.05
CA GLU A 9 10.84 -24.94 -21.98
C GLU A 9 11.56 -25.01 -20.62
N LEU A 10 12.64 -25.77 -20.52
CA LEU A 10 13.44 -25.87 -19.30
C LEU A 10 14.20 -24.56 -19.02
N VAL A 11 14.73 -23.90 -20.05
CA VAL A 11 15.35 -22.56 -19.89
C VAL A 11 14.34 -21.56 -19.35
N GLN A 12 13.12 -21.56 -19.92
CA GLN A 12 12.05 -20.68 -19.47
C GLN A 12 11.64 -21.00 -18.03
N CYS A 13 11.43 -22.28 -17.67
CA CYS A 13 11.13 -22.67 -16.29
C CYS A 13 12.24 -22.21 -15.33
N ILE A 14 13.51 -22.42 -15.67
CA ILE A 14 14.64 -21.93 -14.85
C ILE A 14 14.54 -20.41 -14.68
N GLY A 15 14.29 -19.67 -15.76
CA GLY A 15 14.09 -18.22 -15.71
C GLY A 15 12.93 -17.80 -14.78
N GLU A 16 11.80 -18.52 -14.83
CA GLU A 16 10.63 -18.24 -13.98
C GLU A 16 10.89 -18.54 -12.49
N TYR A 17 11.82 -19.44 -12.18
CA TYR A 17 12.26 -19.71 -10.80
C TYR A 17 13.29 -18.69 -10.27
N LEU A 18 13.85 -17.84 -11.12
CA LEU A 18 14.85 -16.86 -10.71
C LEU A 18 14.20 -15.51 -10.39
N ASP A 19 14.23 -15.13 -9.12
CA ASP A 19 13.73 -13.82 -8.66
C ASP A 19 14.78 -12.70 -8.79
N ASP A 20 16.03 -13.03 -9.09
CA ASP A 20 17.14 -12.08 -9.16
C ASP A 20 17.37 -11.56 -10.59
N SER A 21 17.20 -10.24 -10.75
CA SER A 21 17.42 -9.53 -12.02
C SER A 21 18.84 -9.67 -12.58
N LEU A 22 19.86 -9.79 -11.72
CA LEU A 22 21.25 -9.90 -12.16
C LEU A 22 21.54 -11.26 -12.78
N THR A 23 21.00 -12.32 -12.20
CA THR A 23 21.11 -13.69 -12.71
C THR A 23 20.35 -13.82 -14.03
N LEU A 24 19.13 -13.26 -14.13
CA LEU A 24 18.38 -13.21 -15.39
C LEU A 24 19.12 -12.42 -16.49
N ALA A 25 19.75 -11.30 -16.13
CA ALA A 25 20.58 -10.54 -17.06
C ALA A 25 21.82 -11.35 -17.52
N SER A 26 22.40 -12.15 -16.64
CA SER A 26 23.53 -13.03 -16.98
C SER A 26 23.10 -14.14 -17.94
N LEU A 27 21.93 -14.74 -17.76
CA LEU A 27 21.37 -15.72 -18.69
C LEU A 27 21.14 -15.14 -20.09
N CYS A 28 20.68 -13.88 -20.16
CA CYS A 28 20.53 -13.17 -21.43
C CYS A 28 21.84 -13.05 -22.23
N LEU A 29 23.01 -13.24 -21.62
CA LEU A 29 24.32 -13.16 -22.29
C LEU A 29 24.83 -14.50 -22.83
N VAL A 30 24.17 -15.62 -22.50
CA VAL A 30 24.62 -16.97 -22.87
C VAL A 30 24.56 -17.18 -24.39
N ASP A 31 23.38 -16.99 -24.98
CA ASP A 31 23.16 -17.14 -26.42
C ASP A 31 21.88 -16.40 -26.87
N LYS A 32 21.64 -16.33 -28.18
CA LYS A 32 20.50 -15.59 -28.76
C LYS A 32 19.13 -16.18 -28.40
N GLN A 33 19.03 -17.50 -28.28
CA GLN A 33 17.80 -18.21 -27.93
C GLN A 33 17.46 -17.96 -26.46
N THR A 34 18.41 -18.16 -25.56
CA THR A 34 18.27 -17.85 -24.12
C THR A 34 17.91 -16.38 -23.94
N LEU A 35 18.60 -15.47 -24.65
CA LEU A 35 18.28 -14.05 -24.65
C LEU A 35 16.83 -13.76 -25.05
N SER A 36 16.32 -14.41 -26.10
CA SER A 36 14.93 -14.20 -26.55
C SER A 36 13.88 -14.71 -25.56
N LEU A 37 14.18 -15.79 -24.83
CA LEU A 37 13.30 -16.39 -23.83
C LEU A 37 13.32 -15.64 -22.49
N ILE A 38 14.49 -15.15 -22.09
CA ILE A 38 14.68 -14.54 -20.77
C ILE A 38 14.41 -13.03 -20.78
N THR A 39 14.60 -12.33 -21.92
CA THR A 39 14.30 -10.88 -22.02
C THR A 39 12.88 -10.52 -21.54
N PRO A 40 11.80 -11.23 -21.93
CA PRO A 40 10.47 -10.96 -21.42
C PRO A 40 10.35 -11.06 -19.90
N LEU A 41 11.04 -12.02 -19.28
CA LEU A 41 11.03 -12.22 -17.83
C LEU A 41 11.78 -11.10 -17.12
N LEU A 42 12.98 -10.75 -17.62
CA LEU A 42 13.82 -9.69 -17.07
C LEU A 42 13.12 -8.32 -17.05
N TYR A 43 12.32 -8.02 -18.09
CA TYR A 43 11.61 -6.74 -18.22
C TYR A 43 10.15 -6.81 -17.74
N ALA A 44 9.66 -7.95 -17.21
CA ALA A 44 8.28 -8.05 -16.76
C ALA A 44 7.97 -7.13 -15.57
N SER A 45 8.92 -7.02 -14.64
CA SER A 45 8.81 -6.22 -13.43
C SER A 45 10.08 -5.42 -13.20
N VAL A 46 9.96 -4.09 -13.18
CA VAL A 46 11.12 -3.19 -13.06
C VAL A 46 10.98 -2.33 -11.81
N HIS A 47 11.97 -2.42 -10.92
CA HIS A 47 12.09 -1.59 -9.73
C HIS A 47 13.26 -0.62 -9.86
N ILE A 48 13.00 0.67 -9.67
CA ILE A 48 13.95 1.75 -9.94
C ILE A 48 14.01 2.70 -8.75
N THR A 49 15.21 2.90 -8.20
CA THR A 49 15.43 3.74 -7.01
C THR A 49 16.37 4.91 -7.25
N THR A 50 17.08 4.97 -8.39
CA THR A 50 18.06 6.03 -8.66
C THR A 50 17.77 6.78 -9.95
N PRO A 51 18.16 8.07 -10.07
CA PRO A 51 17.97 8.83 -11.30
C PRO A 51 18.67 8.20 -12.51
N ARG A 52 19.88 7.68 -12.31
CA ARG A 52 20.64 7.00 -13.37
C ARG A 52 19.92 5.77 -13.87
N ALA A 53 19.32 4.98 -12.98
CA ALA A 53 18.55 3.80 -13.36
C ALA A 53 17.26 4.18 -14.11
N ILE A 54 16.58 5.28 -13.76
CA ILE A 54 15.45 5.80 -14.53
C ILE A 54 15.90 6.17 -15.94
N LEU A 55 17.00 6.90 -16.08
CA LEU A 55 17.52 7.28 -17.40
C LEU A 55 17.88 6.03 -18.24
N SER A 56 18.58 5.06 -17.65
CA SER A 56 18.91 3.79 -18.30
C SER A 56 17.66 3.02 -18.71
N PHE A 57 16.64 2.97 -17.86
CA PHE A 57 15.34 2.37 -18.17
C PHE A 57 14.68 3.07 -19.36
N CYS A 58 14.51 4.39 -19.29
CA CYS A 58 13.87 5.15 -20.36
C CYS A 58 14.62 4.98 -21.69
N ASN A 59 15.95 5.06 -21.68
CA ASN A 59 16.76 4.83 -22.88
C ASN A 59 16.59 3.42 -23.43
N ALA A 60 16.59 2.39 -22.57
CA ALA A 60 16.37 1.02 -23.00
C ALA A 60 15.00 0.84 -23.67
N ILE A 61 13.92 1.40 -23.09
CA ILE A 61 12.58 1.28 -23.65
C ILE A 61 12.42 2.09 -24.94
N LEU A 62 12.99 3.28 -25.01
CA LEU A 62 12.81 4.20 -26.13
C LEU A 62 13.71 3.87 -27.33
N GLN A 63 14.93 3.39 -27.10
CA GLN A 63 15.95 3.21 -28.14
C GLN A 63 16.14 1.75 -28.57
N SER A 64 15.61 0.77 -27.81
CA SER A 64 15.78 -0.64 -28.16
C SER A 64 14.98 -1.03 -29.40
N SER A 65 15.63 -1.76 -30.31
CA SER A 65 14.99 -2.36 -31.48
C SER A 65 14.06 -3.55 -31.15
N ARG A 66 14.07 -4.02 -29.89
CA ARG A 66 13.33 -5.23 -29.46
C ARG A 66 11.96 -4.94 -28.82
N ASP A 67 11.52 -3.68 -28.87
CA ASP A 67 10.23 -3.23 -28.33
C ASP A 67 10.01 -3.71 -26.88
N LEU A 68 11.02 -3.47 -26.04
CA LEU A 68 11.07 -3.96 -24.65
C LEU A 68 9.87 -3.51 -23.81
N GLY A 69 9.25 -2.39 -24.17
CA GLY A 69 8.08 -1.87 -23.49
C GLY A 69 6.89 -2.84 -23.48
N ARG A 70 6.75 -3.70 -24.51
CA ARG A 70 5.68 -4.71 -24.55
C ARG A 70 5.76 -5.75 -23.44
N TYR A 71 6.95 -5.97 -22.88
CA TYR A 71 7.12 -6.95 -21.80
C TYR A 71 6.80 -6.37 -20.42
N LEU A 72 6.79 -5.04 -20.28
CA LEU A 72 6.51 -4.37 -19.01
C LEU A 72 5.09 -4.68 -18.53
N LYS A 73 5.00 -5.28 -17.33
CA LYS A 73 3.75 -5.51 -16.59
C LYS A 73 3.71 -4.70 -15.30
N VAL A 74 4.86 -4.54 -14.65
CA VAL A 74 5.00 -3.81 -13.39
C VAL A 74 6.15 -2.81 -13.49
N VAL A 75 5.89 -1.55 -13.14
CA VAL A 75 6.91 -0.51 -13.03
C VAL A 75 6.78 0.15 -11.66
N HIS A 76 7.87 0.14 -10.90
CA HIS A 76 7.93 0.73 -9.57
C HIS A 76 9.12 1.69 -9.48
N VAL A 77 8.84 2.99 -9.41
CA VAL A 77 9.83 4.03 -9.25
C VAL A 77 9.75 4.57 -7.82
N ALA A 78 10.71 4.19 -6.98
CA ALA A 78 10.76 4.56 -5.57
C ALA A 78 12.13 5.09 -5.18
N PRO A 79 12.42 6.35 -5.50
CA PRO A 79 13.62 7.00 -5.01
C PRO A 79 13.61 7.15 -3.48
N PRO A 80 14.79 7.10 -2.83
CA PRO A 80 14.92 7.37 -1.39
C PRO A 80 14.42 8.77 -1.00
N ASN A 81 14.62 9.75 -1.88
CA ASN A 81 14.13 11.12 -1.72
C ASN A 81 13.13 11.45 -2.86
N PRO A 82 11.80 11.36 -2.62
CA PRO A 82 10.79 11.56 -3.65
C PRO A 82 10.70 12.99 -4.18
N THR A 83 11.20 13.98 -3.42
CA THR A 83 11.13 15.42 -3.76
C THR A 83 12.40 15.93 -4.46
N ASP A 84 13.38 15.07 -4.72
CA ASP A 84 14.62 15.47 -5.38
C ASP A 84 14.33 16.00 -6.80
N VAL A 85 14.80 17.23 -7.05
CA VAL A 85 14.60 17.97 -8.30
C VAL A 85 15.17 17.21 -9.51
N VAL A 86 16.18 16.35 -9.32
CA VAL A 86 16.74 15.53 -10.40
C VAL A 86 15.67 14.62 -11.02
N PHE A 87 14.68 14.15 -10.27
CA PHE A 87 13.59 13.34 -10.82
C PHE A 87 12.63 14.15 -11.68
N SER A 88 12.50 15.44 -11.41
CA SER A 88 11.60 16.35 -12.13
C SER A 88 11.95 16.45 -13.63
N SER A 89 13.24 16.43 -13.97
CA SER A 89 13.71 16.47 -15.37
C SER A 89 13.55 15.13 -16.10
N LEU A 90 13.35 14.03 -15.37
CA LEU A 90 13.21 12.69 -15.94
C LEU A 90 11.75 12.32 -16.23
N ILE A 91 10.77 13.06 -15.71
CA ILE A 91 9.34 12.73 -15.85
C ILE A 91 8.90 12.64 -17.32
N GLU A 92 9.41 13.50 -18.20
CA GLU A 92 9.05 13.46 -19.62
C GLU A 92 9.58 12.18 -20.30
N ALA A 93 10.80 11.76 -19.96
CA ALA A 93 11.35 10.50 -20.45
C ALA A 93 10.57 9.29 -19.90
N VAL A 94 10.20 9.33 -18.61
CA VAL A 94 9.36 8.29 -17.98
C VAL A 94 8.01 8.20 -18.66
N HIS A 95 7.35 9.34 -18.88
CA HIS A 95 6.13 9.45 -19.67
C HIS A 95 6.35 8.72 -20.99
N LEU A 96 7.23 9.20 -21.87
CA LEU A 96 7.46 8.63 -23.20
C LEU A 96 7.75 7.12 -23.18
N ALA A 97 8.52 6.64 -22.20
CA ALA A 97 8.80 5.21 -22.03
C ALA A 97 7.53 4.40 -21.68
N LEU A 98 6.70 4.89 -20.77
CA LEU A 98 5.42 4.25 -20.43
C LEU A 98 4.45 4.22 -21.63
N HIS A 99 4.59 5.12 -22.61
CA HIS A 99 3.81 5.04 -23.84
C HIS A 99 4.11 3.80 -24.69
N LYS A 100 5.28 3.19 -24.50
CA LYS A 100 5.68 1.95 -25.16
C LYS A 100 5.26 0.70 -24.38
N ALA A 101 4.52 0.86 -23.28
CA ALA A 101 4.18 -0.22 -22.35
C ALA A 101 2.69 -0.60 -22.36
N PRO A 102 2.13 -1.13 -23.47
CA PRO A 102 0.68 -1.39 -23.56
C PRO A 102 0.19 -2.48 -22.58
N ASN A 103 1.08 -3.34 -22.11
CA ASN A 103 0.76 -4.45 -21.21
C ASN A 103 0.93 -4.09 -19.73
N LEU A 104 1.23 -2.83 -19.40
CA LEU A 104 1.43 -2.39 -18.02
C LEU A 104 0.14 -2.56 -17.21
N LYS A 105 0.25 -3.21 -16.05
CA LYS A 105 -0.85 -3.48 -15.13
C LYS A 105 -0.66 -2.79 -13.79
N ASP A 106 0.57 -2.70 -13.30
CA ASP A 106 0.85 -2.11 -11.99
C ASP A 106 1.88 -0.99 -12.16
N LEU A 107 1.49 0.22 -11.75
CA LEU A 107 2.33 1.41 -11.83
C LEU A 107 2.45 2.05 -10.44
N SER A 108 3.67 2.19 -9.94
CA SER A 108 3.97 2.92 -8.72
C SER A 108 5.01 4.00 -8.99
N LEU A 109 4.65 5.25 -8.69
CA LEU A 109 5.46 6.44 -8.92
C LEU A 109 5.55 7.24 -7.62
N HIS A 110 6.58 6.93 -6.84
CA HIS A 110 6.90 7.64 -5.62
C HIS A 110 7.86 8.81 -5.93
N ILE A 111 7.43 9.69 -6.83
CA ILE A 111 8.10 10.96 -7.16
C ILE A 111 7.10 12.07 -6.85
N ASP A 112 7.48 13.01 -5.99
CA ASP A 112 6.66 14.15 -5.61
C ASP A 112 7.25 15.43 -6.22
N THR A 113 6.97 15.63 -7.50
CA THR A 113 7.39 16.84 -8.22
C THR A 113 6.22 17.43 -9.00
N PRO A 114 6.18 18.77 -9.22
CA PRO A 114 5.15 19.40 -10.04
C PRO A 114 5.04 18.78 -11.44
N ASN A 115 6.15 18.32 -12.02
CA ASN A 115 6.18 17.77 -13.39
C ASN A 115 5.43 16.45 -13.53
N THR A 116 5.14 15.73 -12.45
CA THR A 116 4.35 14.48 -12.47
C THR A 116 2.98 14.66 -13.12
N LEU A 117 2.43 15.87 -13.13
CA LEU A 117 1.19 16.19 -13.84
C LEU A 117 1.24 15.84 -15.33
N ILE A 118 2.43 15.75 -15.95
CA ILE A 118 2.60 15.37 -17.36
C ILE A 118 2.07 13.94 -17.58
N LEU A 119 2.25 13.05 -16.60
CA LEU A 119 1.85 11.64 -16.67
C LEU A 119 0.33 11.44 -16.70
N PHE A 120 -0.43 12.42 -16.22
CA PHE A 120 -1.88 12.31 -16.06
C PHE A 120 -2.65 13.21 -17.05
N ARG A 121 -1.95 13.98 -17.90
CA ARG A 121 -2.61 14.86 -18.87
C ARG A 121 -3.27 14.04 -19.99
N ARG A 122 -4.51 14.42 -20.33
CA ARG A 122 -5.22 14.02 -21.56
C ARG A 122 -5.58 12.53 -21.69
N GLY A 123 -5.83 11.82 -20.59
CA GLY A 123 -6.27 10.41 -20.65
C GLY A 123 -5.28 9.48 -21.35
N TRP A 124 -4.00 9.85 -21.29
CA TRP A 124 -2.92 9.28 -22.06
C TRP A 124 -2.39 8.01 -21.38
N ALA A 125 -3.01 6.87 -21.65
CA ALA A 125 -2.51 5.57 -21.20
C ALA A 125 -2.77 4.52 -22.28
N PRO A 126 -1.75 3.97 -22.94
CA PRO A 126 -1.92 2.87 -23.90
C PRO A 126 -2.17 1.52 -23.21
N PHE A 127 -2.43 1.54 -21.91
CA PHE A 127 -2.53 0.39 -21.03
C PHE A 127 -3.74 0.52 -20.10
N THR A 128 -4.02 -0.56 -19.41
CA THR A 128 -5.17 -0.72 -18.52
C THR A 128 -4.67 -1.22 -17.18
N LEU A 129 -4.56 -0.30 -16.23
CA LEU A 129 -3.99 -0.56 -14.90
C LEU A 129 -4.96 -1.33 -14.02
N ARG A 130 -4.40 -2.27 -13.26
CA ARG A 130 -5.03 -2.90 -12.10
C ARG A 130 -4.63 -2.19 -10.82
N ARG A 131 -3.39 -1.70 -10.73
CA ARG A 131 -2.88 -0.99 -9.56
C ARG A 131 -2.19 0.32 -9.94
N LEU A 132 -2.51 1.38 -9.19
CA LEU A 132 -1.84 2.66 -9.28
C LEU A 132 -1.37 3.11 -7.89
N ALA A 133 -0.12 3.56 -7.79
CA ALA A 133 0.38 4.27 -6.63
C ALA A 133 1.07 5.58 -7.07
N SER A 134 0.65 6.72 -6.55
CA SER A 134 1.24 8.03 -6.90
C SER A 134 0.97 9.09 -5.84
N PHE A 135 1.76 10.17 -5.82
CA PHE A 135 1.42 11.35 -5.03
C PHE A 135 0.19 12.07 -5.60
N CYS A 136 -0.57 12.74 -4.73
CA CYS A 136 -1.59 13.66 -5.19
C CYS A 136 -0.94 14.86 -5.90
N THR A 137 -1.35 15.13 -7.13
CA THR A 137 -0.76 16.23 -7.91
C THR A 137 -1.25 17.60 -7.41
N ILE A 138 -0.46 18.65 -7.65
CA ILE A 138 -0.84 20.05 -7.36
C ILE A 138 -2.15 20.44 -8.08
N LYS A 139 -2.49 19.75 -9.18
CA LYS A 139 -3.70 19.95 -9.98
C LYS A 139 -4.50 18.64 -10.04
N PRO A 140 -5.28 18.31 -8.99
CA PRO A 140 -5.95 17.01 -8.85
C PRO A 140 -6.84 16.61 -10.03
N HIS A 141 -7.38 17.57 -10.79
CA HIS A 141 -8.20 17.27 -11.97
C HIS A 141 -7.48 16.44 -13.03
N PHE A 142 -6.16 16.61 -13.24
CA PHE A 142 -5.44 15.76 -14.19
C PHE A 142 -5.39 14.32 -13.72
N LEU A 143 -5.17 14.10 -12.41
CA LEU A 143 -5.25 12.77 -11.83
C LEU A 143 -6.67 12.20 -11.99
N PHE A 144 -7.72 13.01 -11.82
CA PHE A 144 -9.10 12.56 -12.01
C PHE A 144 -9.40 12.14 -13.45
N ASP A 145 -8.98 12.91 -14.45
CA ASP A 145 -9.14 12.56 -15.86
C ASP A 145 -8.47 11.22 -16.18
N PHE A 146 -7.29 10.98 -15.59
CA PHE A 146 -6.58 9.71 -15.70
C PHE A 146 -7.31 8.56 -14.98
N LEU A 147 -7.78 8.77 -13.75
CA LEU A 147 -8.52 7.76 -13.01
C LEU A 147 -9.84 7.40 -13.71
N PHE A 148 -10.52 8.39 -14.28
CA PHE A 148 -11.74 8.18 -15.08
C PHE A 148 -11.46 7.28 -16.30
N SER A 149 -10.30 7.42 -16.95
CA SER A 149 -9.92 6.57 -18.08
C SER A 149 -9.44 5.17 -17.70
N GLN A 150 -9.36 4.83 -16.41
CA GLN A 150 -8.81 3.58 -15.89
C GLN A 150 -9.80 2.82 -14.97
N PRO A 151 -10.99 2.41 -15.47
CA PRO A 151 -12.02 1.78 -14.64
C PRO A 151 -11.64 0.39 -14.09
N SER A 152 -10.55 -0.21 -14.59
CA SER A 152 -10.03 -1.52 -14.19
C SER A 152 -9.21 -1.51 -12.90
N ILE A 153 -8.87 -0.33 -12.37
CA ILE A 153 -8.06 -0.22 -11.15
C ILE A 153 -8.84 -0.81 -9.97
N GLN A 154 -8.16 -1.71 -9.27
CA GLN A 154 -8.65 -2.41 -8.07
C GLN A 154 -7.90 -1.97 -6.81
N ASP A 155 -6.66 -1.49 -6.97
CA ASP A 155 -5.79 -1.04 -5.88
C ASP A 155 -5.25 0.37 -6.18
N LEU A 156 -5.61 1.33 -5.34
CA LEU A 156 -5.18 2.72 -5.45
C LEU A 156 -4.41 3.14 -4.20
N THR A 157 -3.20 3.64 -4.38
CA THR A 157 -2.43 4.31 -3.33
C THR A 157 -2.20 5.77 -3.70
N ILE A 158 -2.71 6.69 -2.89
CA ILE A 158 -2.41 8.11 -2.98
C ILE A 158 -1.43 8.47 -1.86
N TYR A 159 -0.18 8.74 -2.23
CA TYR A 159 0.82 9.22 -1.28
C TYR A 159 0.56 10.68 -0.92
N GLU A 160 0.78 11.00 0.36
CA GLU A 160 0.76 12.38 0.82
C GLU A 160 2.16 12.98 0.87
N PRO A 161 2.36 14.22 0.41
CA PRO A 161 3.59 14.95 0.66
C PRO A 161 3.71 15.14 2.18
N CYS A 162 4.79 14.65 2.77
CA CYS A 162 5.03 14.75 4.21
C CYS A 162 5.14 16.24 4.60
N PRO A 163 4.24 16.76 5.45
CA PRO A 163 4.69 17.09 6.80
C PRO A 163 3.64 16.78 7.89
N ARG A 164 4.12 16.27 9.03
CA ARG A 164 3.35 15.82 10.20
C ARG A 164 2.47 16.90 10.86
N ASP A 165 2.66 18.17 10.51
CA ASP A 165 2.14 19.30 11.29
C ASP A 165 1.09 20.16 10.57
N LYS A 166 0.66 19.80 9.35
CA LYS A 166 -0.34 20.61 8.61
C LYS A 166 -1.37 19.73 7.93
N TYR A 167 -2.65 20.14 8.01
CA TYR A 167 -3.72 19.54 7.22
C TYR A 167 -3.28 19.41 5.76
N PRO A 168 -3.43 18.23 5.14
CA PRO A 168 -3.06 18.02 3.76
C PRO A 168 -3.81 19.01 2.87
N ARG A 169 -3.05 19.92 2.23
CA ARG A 169 -3.60 20.94 1.33
C ARG A 169 -4.19 20.34 0.04
N HIS A 170 -3.94 19.04 -0.19
CA HIS A 170 -4.17 18.38 -1.48
C HIS A 170 -5.09 17.15 -1.39
N SER A 171 -5.87 16.96 -0.31
CA SER A 171 -6.82 15.84 -0.23
C SER A 171 -7.92 15.94 -1.30
N ILE A 172 -8.33 14.79 -1.83
CA ILE A 172 -9.46 14.67 -2.73
C ILE A 172 -10.73 14.63 -1.88
N ARG A 173 -11.60 15.65 -2.01
CA ARG A 173 -12.77 15.81 -1.13
C ARG A 173 -14.09 15.39 -1.76
N SER A 174 -14.13 15.29 -3.09
CA SER A 174 -15.32 14.91 -3.84
C SER A 174 -14.89 14.22 -5.12
N LEU A 175 -15.60 13.16 -5.46
CA LEU A 175 -15.37 12.36 -6.64
C LEU A 175 -16.72 11.85 -7.17
N PRO A 176 -16.96 11.93 -8.49
CA PRO A 176 -18.08 11.24 -9.13
C PRO A 176 -18.12 9.75 -8.74
N GLN A 177 -19.30 9.18 -8.51
CA GLN A 177 -19.45 7.79 -8.03
C GLN A 177 -19.05 6.73 -9.06
N ASP A 178 -19.05 7.09 -10.35
CA ASP A 178 -18.75 6.23 -11.49
C ASP A 178 -17.23 6.03 -11.73
N ILE A 179 -16.38 6.86 -11.11
CA ILE A 179 -14.92 6.72 -11.21
C ILE A 179 -14.45 5.48 -10.44
N LEU A 180 -13.61 4.63 -11.04
CA LEU A 180 -13.05 3.40 -10.45
C LEU A 180 -14.11 2.46 -9.84
N PRO A 181 -15.05 1.93 -10.63
CA PRO A 181 -16.14 1.09 -10.12
C PRO A 181 -15.64 -0.25 -9.56
N ASN A 182 -14.42 -0.68 -9.91
CA ASN A 182 -13.81 -1.93 -9.46
C ASN A 182 -12.84 -1.75 -8.28
N LEU A 183 -12.79 -0.57 -7.66
CA LEU A 183 -11.83 -0.29 -6.58
C LEU A 183 -12.15 -1.11 -5.33
N THR A 184 -11.25 -2.01 -4.95
CA THR A 184 -11.39 -2.90 -3.78
C THR A 184 -10.43 -2.55 -2.65
N SER A 185 -9.30 -1.93 -2.95
CA SER A 185 -8.25 -1.54 -2.01
C SER A 185 -7.90 -0.06 -2.20
N LEU A 186 -7.88 0.68 -1.09
CA LEU A 186 -7.53 2.08 -1.08
C LEU A 186 -6.56 2.40 0.05
N ARG A 187 -5.41 2.97 -0.32
CA ARG A 187 -4.48 3.60 0.60
C ARG A 187 -4.43 5.10 0.35
N ALA A 188 -4.87 5.92 1.28
CA ALA A 188 -4.84 7.37 1.14
C ALA A 188 -5.07 8.06 2.49
N ASP A 189 -5.07 9.38 2.48
CA ASP A 189 -5.43 10.14 3.68
C ASP A 189 -6.93 10.00 4.03
N PRO A 190 -7.31 10.23 5.30
CA PRO A 190 -8.69 10.09 5.76
C PRO A 190 -9.74 10.81 4.91
N LEU A 191 -9.45 12.01 4.39
CA LEU A 191 -10.42 12.77 3.61
C LEU A 191 -10.55 12.19 2.20
N THR A 192 -9.44 11.77 1.60
CA THR A 192 -9.45 11.04 0.32
C THR A 192 -10.19 9.70 0.47
N ILE A 193 -9.95 8.94 1.55
CA ILE A 193 -10.69 7.69 1.81
C ILE A 193 -12.20 7.96 1.86
N HIS A 194 -12.64 8.96 2.62
CA HIS A 194 -14.04 9.35 2.70
C HIS A 194 -14.66 9.67 1.32
N ALA A 195 -13.91 10.30 0.41
CA ALA A 195 -14.40 10.65 -0.92
C ALA A 195 -14.53 9.44 -1.86
N PHE A 196 -13.66 8.42 -1.72
CA PHE A 196 -13.65 7.26 -2.62
C PHE A 196 -14.55 6.12 -2.16
N VAL A 197 -14.75 5.89 -0.86
CA VAL A 197 -15.50 4.71 -0.40
C VAL A 197 -16.96 4.63 -0.89
N PRO A 198 -17.77 5.73 -0.87
CA PRO A 198 -19.19 5.63 -1.21
C PRO A 198 -19.45 5.09 -2.62
N GLY A 199 -20.31 4.08 -2.73
CA GLY A 199 -20.74 3.47 -3.99
C GLY A 199 -19.76 2.46 -4.59
N ARG A 200 -18.61 2.21 -3.96
CA ARG A 200 -17.54 1.35 -4.49
C ARG A 200 -17.32 0.10 -3.66
N PRO A 201 -16.84 -1.00 -4.25
CA PRO A 201 -16.65 -2.27 -3.56
C PRO A 201 -15.36 -2.31 -2.71
N ILE A 202 -15.03 -1.22 -2.02
CA ILE A 202 -13.83 -1.11 -1.20
C ILE A 202 -13.97 -2.00 0.03
N SER A 203 -13.05 -2.93 0.19
CA SER A 203 -12.98 -3.88 1.32
C SER A 203 -11.69 -3.73 2.14
N HIS A 204 -10.66 -3.07 1.59
CA HIS A 204 -9.39 -2.83 2.24
C HIS A 204 -9.06 -1.34 2.28
N ILE A 205 -8.73 -0.83 3.47
CA ILE A 205 -8.43 0.58 3.70
C ILE A 205 -7.12 0.71 4.47
N ASP A 206 -6.24 1.60 4.01
CA ASP A 206 -4.97 1.92 4.68
C ASP A 206 -4.78 3.45 4.73
N SER A 207 -4.71 4.04 5.92
CA SER A 207 -4.39 5.48 6.03
C SER A 207 -2.90 5.79 5.90
N GLY A 208 -2.07 4.75 5.77
CA GLY A 208 -0.62 4.83 5.66
C GLY A 208 0.00 5.46 6.91
N HIS A 209 0.28 6.75 6.84
CA HIS A 209 0.84 7.53 7.95
C HIS A 209 -0.07 8.69 8.36
N ALA A 210 -1.16 8.91 7.63
CA ALA A 210 -2.10 9.97 7.87
C ALA A 210 -2.98 9.64 9.08
N ILE A 211 -2.97 10.54 10.07
CA ILE A 211 -3.67 10.35 11.34
C ILE A 211 -5.17 10.59 11.14
N PHE A 212 -6.00 9.62 11.54
CA PHE A 212 -7.42 9.82 11.76
C PHE A 212 -7.63 10.67 13.01
N MET A 213 -8.08 11.90 12.78
CA MET A 213 -8.56 12.79 13.82
C MET A 213 -10.03 12.44 14.13
N PRO A 214 -10.55 12.75 15.33
CA PRO A 214 -11.95 12.45 15.68
C PRO A 214 -12.96 12.94 14.63
N ALA A 215 -12.73 14.12 14.04
CA ALA A 215 -13.57 14.66 12.98
C ALA A 215 -13.53 13.82 11.68
N THR A 216 -12.36 13.30 11.28
CA THR A 216 -12.23 12.47 10.07
C THR A 216 -12.63 11.02 10.31
N THR A 217 -12.55 10.52 11.54
CA THR A 217 -13.10 9.22 11.94
C THR A 217 -14.60 9.13 11.72
N HIS A 218 -15.36 10.18 12.08
CA HIS A 218 -16.81 10.20 11.82
C HIS A 218 -17.11 10.11 10.32
N LEU A 219 -16.40 10.92 9.51
CA LEU A 219 -16.54 10.90 8.06
C LEU A 219 -16.23 9.51 7.50
N LEU A 220 -15.12 8.89 7.93
CA LEU A 220 -14.79 7.52 7.54
C LEU A 220 -15.96 6.57 7.83
N CYS A 221 -16.45 6.54 9.07
CA CYS A 221 -17.51 5.63 9.48
C CYS A 221 -18.78 5.78 8.63
N ASP A 222 -19.16 7.00 8.28
CA ASP A 222 -20.31 7.24 7.39
C ASP A 222 -20.04 6.78 5.96
N ALA A 223 -18.83 7.01 5.44
CA ALA A 223 -18.44 6.53 4.13
C ALA A 223 -18.45 5.00 4.07
N LEU A 224 -17.96 4.32 5.11
CA LEU A 224 -17.91 2.86 5.18
C LEU A 224 -19.29 2.20 5.09
N LYS A 225 -20.34 2.81 5.65
CA LYS A 225 -21.74 2.35 5.51
C LYS A 225 -22.21 2.35 4.05
N SER A 226 -21.56 3.15 3.21
CA SER A 226 -21.89 3.34 1.79
C SER A 226 -21.00 2.51 0.85
N SER A 227 -20.09 1.68 1.38
CA SER A 227 -19.32 0.74 0.56
C SER A 227 -20.25 -0.33 -0.03
N THR A 228 -20.01 -0.71 -1.27
CA THR A 228 -20.76 -1.77 -1.97
C THR A 228 -20.01 -3.12 -1.96
N ALA A 229 -18.99 -3.26 -1.12
CA ALA A 229 -18.22 -4.50 -1.03
C ALA A 229 -19.14 -5.66 -0.60
N PRO A 230 -19.14 -6.80 -1.32
CA PRO A 230 -20.12 -7.87 -1.10
C PRO A 230 -20.02 -8.49 0.30
N ASN A 231 -18.82 -8.48 0.88
CA ASN A 231 -18.56 -8.99 2.23
C ASN A 231 -18.37 -7.86 3.25
N GLY A 232 -18.70 -6.61 2.91
CA GLY A 232 -18.36 -5.44 3.73
C GLY A 232 -16.86 -5.17 3.82
N ILE A 233 -16.46 -4.36 4.79
CA ILE A 233 -15.05 -4.01 5.03
C ILE A 233 -14.35 -5.17 5.71
N GLN A 234 -13.24 -5.63 5.13
CA GLN A 234 -12.49 -6.81 5.55
C GLN A 234 -11.18 -6.45 6.27
N SER A 235 -10.51 -5.37 5.88
CA SER A 235 -9.25 -4.93 6.50
C SER A 235 -9.17 -3.41 6.64
N ILE A 236 -8.72 -2.95 7.82
CA ILE A 236 -8.45 -1.53 8.10
C ILE A 236 -7.06 -1.40 8.75
N LEU A 237 -6.18 -0.66 8.08
CA LEU A 237 -4.91 -0.14 8.60
C LEU A 237 -5.10 1.36 8.91
N ALA A 238 -5.11 1.72 10.18
CA ALA A 238 -5.38 3.07 10.63
C ALA A 238 -4.21 3.63 11.46
N CYS A 239 -3.81 4.85 11.16
CA CYS A 239 -2.97 5.67 12.03
C CYS A 239 -3.91 6.56 12.87
N VAL A 240 -3.82 6.52 14.19
CA VAL A 240 -4.72 7.28 15.09
C VAL A 240 -3.91 8.19 16.01
N SER A 241 -4.53 9.30 16.44
CA SER A 241 -3.87 10.28 17.30
C SER A 241 -3.60 9.71 18.69
N VAL A 242 -2.45 10.04 19.27
CA VAL A 242 -2.13 9.66 20.64
C VAL A 242 -2.88 10.58 21.60
N THR A 243 -3.56 9.95 22.55
CA THR A 243 -4.20 10.63 23.69
C THR A 243 -3.61 10.05 24.97
N ARG A 244 -3.56 10.83 26.06
CA ARG A 244 -2.96 10.43 27.34
C ARG A 244 -3.42 9.08 27.91
N PHE A 245 -4.56 8.54 27.47
CA PHE A 245 -5.14 7.28 27.93
C PHE A 245 -5.54 6.32 26.80
N TRP A 246 -4.94 6.47 25.61
CA TRP A 246 -5.29 5.69 24.41
C TRP A 246 -6.79 5.73 24.01
N THR A 247 -7.54 6.67 24.58
CA THR A 247 -8.96 6.90 24.29
C THR A 247 -9.20 7.17 22.82
N GLY A 248 -8.23 7.76 22.10
CA GLY A 248 -8.30 7.92 20.65
C GLY A 248 -8.44 6.60 19.89
N ALA A 249 -7.70 5.55 20.25
CA ALA A 249 -7.88 4.23 19.63
C ALA A 249 -9.18 3.55 20.07
N SER A 250 -9.49 3.57 21.37
CA SER A 250 -10.72 2.97 21.88
C SER A 250 -11.95 3.60 21.23
N GLU A 251 -12.02 4.93 21.16
CA GLU A 251 -13.10 5.66 20.49
C GLU A 251 -13.17 5.31 18.99
N PHE A 252 -12.02 5.25 18.31
CA PHE A 252 -11.96 4.84 16.90
C PHE A 252 -12.51 3.42 16.70
N ILE A 253 -12.10 2.47 17.53
CA ILE A 253 -12.54 1.07 17.48
C ILE A 253 -14.04 0.96 17.74
N THR A 254 -14.56 1.58 18.80
CA THR A 254 -15.99 1.52 19.13
C THR A 254 -16.85 2.13 18.02
N ARG A 255 -16.38 3.19 17.37
CA ARG A 255 -17.09 3.76 16.20
C ARG A 255 -17.06 2.80 15.00
N LEU A 256 -15.92 2.15 14.75
CA LEU A 256 -15.80 1.15 13.69
C LEU A 256 -16.67 -0.10 13.95
N GLU A 257 -16.80 -0.53 15.21
CA GLU A 257 -17.64 -1.67 15.59
C GLU A 257 -19.07 -1.50 15.05
N GLY A 258 -19.66 -0.32 15.26
CA GLY A 258 -21.01 0.01 14.81
C GLY A 258 -21.20 0.00 13.28
N VAL A 259 -20.13 -0.10 12.49
CA VAL A 259 -20.18 -0.12 11.02
C VAL A 259 -19.66 -1.44 10.43
N CYS A 260 -18.57 -1.97 10.97
CA CYS A 260 -17.82 -3.09 10.41
C CYS A 260 -17.64 -4.26 11.38
N GLY A 261 -18.22 -4.22 12.59
CA GLY A 261 -18.08 -5.28 13.60
C GLY A 261 -18.50 -6.67 13.12
N GLY A 262 -19.45 -6.71 12.17
CA GLY A 262 -19.92 -7.94 11.53
C GLY A 262 -19.08 -8.44 10.35
N SER A 263 -18.10 -7.69 9.84
CA SER A 263 -17.39 -8.04 8.60
C SER A 263 -15.87 -8.00 8.70
N LEU A 264 -15.32 -7.18 9.61
CA LEU A 264 -13.90 -6.90 9.68
C LEU A 264 -13.11 -8.13 10.16
N ARG A 265 -12.12 -8.54 9.37
CA ARG A 265 -11.24 -9.67 9.66
C ARG A 265 -9.87 -9.25 10.16
N GLU A 266 -9.39 -8.10 9.69
CA GLU A 266 -8.08 -7.58 10.01
C GLU A 266 -8.17 -6.12 10.45
N MET A 267 -7.55 -5.82 11.59
CA MET A 267 -7.43 -4.46 12.07
C MET A 267 -6.00 -4.21 12.53
N ILE A 268 -5.37 -3.20 11.95
CA ILE A 268 -4.03 -2.74 12.34
C ILE A 268 -4.15 -1.28 12.73
N ILE A 269 -3.84 -0.97 13.98
CA ILE A 269 -3.84 0.39 14.50
C ILE A 269 -2.41 0.79 14.79
N SER A 270 -2.00 1.96 14.32
CA SER A 270 -0.70 2.56 14.62
C SER A 270 -0.86 3.89 15.34
N MET A 271 0.01 4.12 16.32
CA MET A 271 0.10 5.37 17.06
C MET A 271 1.53 5.92 16.94
N PRO A 272 1.80 6.85 16.02
CA PRO A 272 3.16 7.26 15.67
C PRO A 272 3.85 8.13 16.74
N GLU A 273 3.07 8.73 17.63
CA GLU A 273 3.56 9.59 18.71
C GLU A 273 3.65 8.86 20.05
N LEU A 274 3.29 7.57 20.06
CA LEU A 274 3.39 6.77 21.25
C LEU A 274 4.88 6.42 21.40
N SER A 275 5.36 6.46 22.63
CA SER A 275 6.68 5.94 22.97
C SER A 275 6.48 5.22 24.28
N VAL A 276 6.02 3.96 24.20
CA VAL A 276 5.97 3.13 25.41
C VAL A 276 7.41 2.75 25.75
N GLY A 277 7.98 3.43 26.75
CA GLY A 277 9.25 3.02 27.30
C GLY A 277 9.14 1.63 27.93
N MET A 278 10.14 0.77 27.70
CA MET A 278 10.19 -0.60 28.21
C MET A 278 10.00 -0.70 29.73
N THR A 279 10.48 0.30 30.47
CA THR A 279 10.40 0.36 31.94
C THR A 279 9.00 0.67 32.47
N GLU A 280 8.09 1.15 31.63
CA GLU A 280 6.75 1.60 32.02
C GLU A 280 5.63 0.69 31.51
N LEU A 281 5.96 -0.43 30.86
CA LEU A 281 4.98 -1.31 30.20
C LEU A 281 3.86 -1.78 31.16
N HIS A 282 4.19 -2.05 32.42
CA HIS A 282 3.22 -2.40 33.48
C HIS A 282 2.19 -1.31 33.78
N ASN A 283 2.55 -0.04 33.59
CA ASN A 283 1.60 1.07 33.74
C ASN A 283 0.59 1.13 32.58
N HIS A 284 0.86 0.42 31.48
CA HIS A 284 0.00 0.36 30.31
C HIS A 284 -0.90 -0.88 30.26
N ALA A 285 -0.74 -1.87 31.16
CA ALA A 285 -1.60 -3.04 31.19
C ALA A 285 -3.11 -2.69 31.25
N PRO A 286 -3.57 -1.74 32.10
CA PRO A 286 -4.98 -1.33 32.09
C PRO A 286 -5.44 -0.71 30.75
N LEU A 287 -4.55 -0.02 30.03
CA LEU A 287 -4.86 0.56 28.73
C LEU A 287 -5.00 -0.52 27.65
N VAL A 288 -4.17 -1.56 27.71
CA VAL A 288 -4.27 -2.74 26.85
C VAL A 288 -5.57 -3.50 27.12
N GLU A 289 -5.98 -3.62 28.39
CA GLU A 289 -7.27 -4.21 28.76
C GLU A 289 -8.45 -3.41 28.20
N VAL A 290 -8.40 -2.07 28.29
CA VAL A 290 -9.42 -1.19 27.68
C VAL A 290 -9.45 -1.35 26.16
N LEU A 291 -8.29 -1.48 25.52
CA LEU A 291 -8.18 -1.73 24.08
C LEU A 291 -8.83 -3.07 23.71
N ALA A 292 -8.54 -4.14 24.44
CA ALA A 292 -9.15 -5.45 24.23
C ALA A 292 -10.67 -5.42 24.46
N ALA A 293 -11.13 -4.74 25.51
CA ALA A 293 -12.56 -4.56 25.79
C ALA A 293 -13.28 -3.80 24.66
N SER A 294 -12.61 -2.84 24.01
CA SER A 294 -13.17 -2.07 22.89
C SER A 294 -13.46 -2.95 21.66
N LEU A 295 -12.87 -4.14 21.56
CA LEU A 295 -13.01 -5.02 20.41
C LEU A 295 -14.10 -6.10 20.58
N VAL A 296 -14.79 -6.17 21.72
CA VAL A 296 -15.75 -7.26 22.05
C VAL A 296 -16.91 -7.39 21.04
N GLY A 297 -17.23 -6.33 20.27
CA GLY A 297 -18.26 -6.37 19.23
C GLY A 297 -17.81 -6.90 17.86
N PHE A 298 -16.53 -7.20 17.65
CA PHE A 298 -16.03 -7.69 16.37
C PHE A 298 -16.13 -9.22 16.28
N THR A 299 -17.11 -9.71 15.55
CA THR A 299 -17.47 -11.15 15.49
C THR A 299 -16.61 -11.98 14.54
N HIS A 300 -15.95 -11.33 13.57
CA HIS A 300 -15.13 -11.98 12.54
C HIS A 300 -13.66 -11.56 12.57
N LEU A 301 -13.24 -10.79 13.58
CA LEU A 301 -11.86 -10.29 13.67
C LEU A 301 -10.91 -11.45 13.93
N GLU A 302 -10.04 -11.74 12.97
CA GLU A 302 -9.07 -12.84 13.00
C GLU A 302 -7.65 -12.35 13.33
N HIS A 303 -7.31 -11.12 12.89
CA HIS A 303 -6.01 -10.49 13.12
C HIS A 303 -6.18 -9.10 13.73
N PHE A 304 -5.53 -8.87 14.86
CA PHE A 304 -5.40 -7.55 15.47
C PHE A 304 -3.93 -7.20 15.65
N GLU A 305 -3.52 -6.01 15.21
CA GLU A 305 -2.18 -5.50 15.46
C GLU A 305 -2.25 -4.07 15.99
N PHE A 306 -1.54 -3.83 17.10
CA PHE A 306 -1.31 -2.50 17.65
C PHE A 306 0.17 -2.14 17.50
N ARG A 307 0.49 -1.20 16.60
CA ARG A 307 1.85 -0.76 16.31
C ARG A 307 2.19 0.52 17.07
N ASP A 308 3.35 0.50 17.72
CA ASP A 308 4.07 1.70 18.10
C ASP A 308 5.30 1.82 17.18
N LYS A 309 5.53 3.01 16.61
CA LYS A 309 6.68 3.26 15.74
C LYS A 309 7.95 3.60 16.51
N GLY A 310 7.85 3.88 17.81
CA GLY A 310 8.95 4.32 18.66
C GLY A 310 9.72 3.19 19.36
N ILE A 311 9.27 1.94 19.28
CA ILE A 311 9.87 0.84 20.03
C ILE A 311 10.61 -0.11 19.10
N GLU A 312 11.93 -0.21 19.28
CA GLU A 312 12.79 -0.99 18.38
C GLU A 312 13.03 -2.43 18.85
N ILE A 313 12.83 -2.76 20.14
CA ILE A 313 13.10 -4.12 20.64
C ILE A 313 12.15 -4.47 21.80
N ILE A 314 11.10 -5.23 21.49
CA ILE A 314 10.28 -5.96 22.47
C ILE A 314 10.38 -7.45 22.14
N THR A 315 10.53 -8.30 23.14
CA THR A 315 10.42 -9.76 23.01
C THR A 315 9.09 -10.24 23.60
N PRO A 316 8.60 -11.44 23.23
CA PRO A 316 7.39 -12.01 23.83
C PRO A 316 7.47 -12.07 25.37
N ASP A 317 8.62 -12.46 25.92
CA ASP A 317 8.81 -12.55 27.37
C ASP A 317 8.62 -11.19 28.07
N ILE A 318 9.15 -10.12 27.47
CA ILE A 318 9.00 -8.77 28.04
C ILE A 318 7.54 -8.30 27.97
N LEU A 319 6.78 -8.67 26.93
CA LEU A 319 5.35 -8.38 26.89
C LEU A 319 4.58 -9.09 27.97
N VAL A 320 4.86 -10.38 28.19
CA VAL A 320 4.18 -11.16 29.22
C VAL A 320 4.53 -10.64 30.61
N ASP A 321 5.81 -10.38 30.90
CA ASP A 321 6.23 -9.83 32.19
C ASP A 321 5.68 -8.42 32.43
N GLY A 322 5.61 -7.60 31.38
CA GLY A 322 5.15 -6.23 31.48
C GLY A 322 3.64 -6.05 31.48
N LEU A 323 2.88 -6.86 30.73
CA LEU A 323 1.43 -6.72 30.57
C LEU A 323 0.63 -7.80 31.33
N ASP A 324 1.30 -8.70 32.05
CA ASP A 324 0.71 -9.87 32.70
C ASP A 324 -0.17 -10.66 31.69
N LYS A 325 -1.39 -11.04 32.07
CA LYS A 325 -2.32 -11.79 31.21
C LYS A 325 -2.62 -11.06 29.91
N ALA A 326 -2.67 -9.73 29.90
CA ALA A 326 -2.96 -8.95 28.70
C ALA A 326 -1.87 -9.10 27.62
N GLY A 327 -0.67 -9.56 27.99
CA GLY A 327 0.41 -9.93 27.09
C GLY A 327 0.29 -11.32 26.46
N THR A 328 -0.79 -12.07 26.70
CA THR A 328 -0.97 -13.45 26.19
C THR A 328 -2.10 -13.55 25.18
N LEU A 329 -1.98 -14.41 24.15
CA LEU A 329 -3.05 -14.58 23.17
C LEU A 329 -4.34 -15.14 23.79
N ALA A 330 -4.21 -15.93 24.86
CA ALA A 330 -5.33 -16.52 25.59
C ALA A 330 -6.28 -15.45 26.18
N PHE A 331 -5.73 -14.36 26.73
CA PHE A 331 -6.53 -13.24 27.23
C PHE A 331 -7.38 -12.60 26.13
N TRP A 332 -6.78 -12.31 24.97
CA TRP A 332 -7.50 -11.71 23.86
C TRP A 332 -8.57 -12.64 23.27
N LYS A 333 -8.27 -13.94 23.15
CA LYS A 333 -9.24 -14.94 22.67
C LYS A 333 -10.42 -15.13 23.63
N ALA A 334 -10.24 -14.89 24.92
CA ALA A 334 -11.32 -14.92 25.89
C ALA A 334 -12.34 -13.79 25.63
N GLN A 335 -11.86 -12.63 25.16
CA GLN A 335 -12.70 -11.49 24.78
C GLN A 335 -13.30 -11.65 23.38
N ILE A 336 -12.49 -12.12 22.42
CA ILE A 336 -12.86 -12.24 21.00
C ILE A 336 -12.49 -13.62 20.48
N ARG A 337 -13.49 -14.49 20.40
CA ARG A 337 -13.28 -15.91 20.05
C ARG A 337 -12.74 -16.12 18.63
N SER A 338 -13.01 -15.19 17.70
CA SER A 338 -12.56 -15.29 16.31
C SER A 338 -11.08 -15.01 16.12
N LEU A 339 -10.41 -14.38 17.11
CA LEU A 339 -9.00 -14.01 16.98
C LEU A 339 -8.11 -15.24 16.79
N LYS A 340 -7.33 -15.23 15.71
CA LYS A 340 -6.30 -16.23 15.43
C LYS A 340 -4.92 -15.72 15.85
N SER A 341 -4.69 -14.42 15.72
CA SER A 341 -3.41 -13.80 16.01
C SER A 341 -3.56 -12.37 16.52
N VAL A 342 -2.70 -12.01 17.47
CA VAL A 342 -2.58 -10.66 18.03
C VAL A 342 -1.12 -10.26 17.99
N LYS A 343 -0.83 -9.05 17.51
CA LYS A 343 0.49 -8.45 17.57
C LYS A 343 0.43 -7.16 18.38
N LEU A 344 1.22 -7.06 19.43
CA LEU A 344 1.38 -5.82 20.19
C LEU A 344 2.80 -5.32 20.00
N PHE A 345 2.95 -4.07 19.60
CA PHE A 345 4.24 -3.41 19.41
C PHE A 345 5.19 -4.19 18.49
N GLY A 346 4.64 -4.79 17.44
CA GLY A 346 5.39 -5.60 16.47
C GLY A 346 5.65 -7.05 16.89
N VAL A 347 5.27 -7.47 18.10
CA VAL A 347 5.52 -8.81 18.64
C VAL A 347 4.25 -9.65 18.63
N SER A 348 4.34 -10.87 18.12
CA SER A 348 3.20 -11.80 18.12
C SER A 348 3.02 -12.42 19.49
N LEU A 349 1.81 -12.35 20.02
CA LEU A 349 1.47 -13.01 21.28
C LEU A 349 1.34 -14.52 21.07
N ILE A 350 1.76 -15.29 22.09
CA ILE A 350 1.70 -16.75 22.12
C ILE A 350 0.46 -17.20 22.89
#